data_AF-A0A6I1NRI6-F1
#
_entry.id   AF-A0A6I1NRI6-F1
#
_cell.length_a   1.000
_cell.length_b   1.000
_cell.length_c   1.000
_cell.angle_alpha   90.00
_cell.angle_beta   90.00
_cell.angle_gamma   90.00
#
_symmetry.space_group_name_H-M   'P 1'
#
loop_
_entity.id
_entity.type
_entity.pdbx_description
1 polymer ?
#
loop_
_entity_poly.entity_id
_entity_poly.type
_entity_poly.pdbx_seq_one_letter_code
_entity_poly.pdbx_strand_id
1 'polypeptide(L)' 'MEQKVTVDGKTVEVQVYEDGEGGWLIEIVDEHWNSTCWENSFETADLAFAEAMRAINEEGIDGFIGAGGNTTH' A
#
# COMPACT_ATOMS: atom_id res chain seq x y z
N MET A 1 -1.17 7.61 8.76
CA MET A 1 -0.88 6.37 9.51
C MET A 1 0.02 5.48 8.66
N GLU A 2 0.79 4.61 9.28
CA GLU A 2 1.65 3.62 8.61
C GLU A 2 1.49 2.28 9.34
N GLN A 3 1.37 1.19 8.59
CA GLN A 3 1.20 -0.15 9.14
C GLN A 3 1.88 -1.19 8.24
N LYS A 4 2.73 -2.02 8.84
CA LYS A 4 3.33 -3.16 8.13
C LYS A 4 2.38 -4.35 8.14
N VAL A 5 2.25 -4.99 6.99
CA VAL A 5 1.43 -6.18 6.75
C VAL A 5 2.35 -7.28 6.25
N THR A 6 2.35 -8.42 6.95
CA THR A 6 3.16 -9.59 6.57
C THR A 6 2.24 -10.78 6.29
N VAL A 7 2.38 -11.37 5.11
CA VAL A 7 1.67 -12.58 4.68
C VAL A 7 2.68 -13.52 4.05
N ASP A 8 2.69 -14.79 4.48
CA ASP A 8 3.61 -15.82 3.98
C ASP A 8 5.10 -15.40 3.97
N GLY A 9 5.51 -14.61 4.97
CA GLY A 9 6.88 -14.13 5.13
C GLY A 9 7.25 -12.92 4.26
N LYS A 10 6.36 -12.46 3.39
CA LYS A 10 6.51 -11.25 2.58
C LYS A 10 5.90 -10.07 3.31
N THR A 11 6.47 -8.88 3.17
CA THR A 11 6.02 -7.69 3.91
C THR A 11 5.86 -6.50 2.97
N VAL A 12 4.74 -5.80 3.13
CA VAL A 12 4.48 -4.48 2.54
C VAL A 12 4.15 -3.48 3.65
N GLU A 13 4.37 -2.21 3.38
CA GLU A 13 4.00 -1.10 4.25
C GLU A 13 2.81 -0.36 3.66
N VAL A 14 1.70 -0.34 4.40
CA VAL A 14 0.50 0.42 4.04
C VAL A 14 0.59 1.79 4.69
N GLN A 15 0.63 2.83 3.88
CA GLN A 15 0.58 4.22 4.28
C GLN A 15 -0.77 4.81 3.90
N VAL A 16 -1.38 5.52 4.84
CA VAL A 16 -2.62 6.28 4.60
C VAL A 16 -2.42 7.71 5.07
N TYR A 17 -2.60 8.66 4.17
CA TYR A 17 -2.32 10.08 4.41
C TYR A 17 -3.40 10.97 3.80
N GLU A 18 -3.54 12.18 4.34
CA GLU A 18 -4.50 13.16 3.86
C GLU A 18 -4.06 13.74 2.51
N ASP A 19 -4.99 13.90 1.58
CA ASP A 19 -4.73 14.47 0.24
C ASP A 19 -4.63 16.01 0.22
N GLY A 20 -4.97 16.66 1.35
CA GLY A 20 -5.00 18.11 1.51
C GLY A 20 -6.35 18.76 1.16
N GLU A 21 -7.33 17.97 0.71
CA GLU A 21 -8.69 18.38 0.37
C GLU A 21 -9.75 17.74 1.29
N GLY A 22 -9.30 17.11 2.38
CA GLY A 22 -10.14 16.42 3.37
C GLY A 22 -10.41 14.96 3.02
N GLY A 23 -9.78 14.42 1.98
CA GLY A 23 -9.77 13.00 1.64
C GLY A 23 -8.50 12.30 2.12
N TRP A 24 -8.50 10.97 2.00
CA TRP A 24 -7.42 10.10 2.42
C TRP A 24 -6.97 9.20 1.28
N LEU A 25 -5.67 9.17 0.99
CA LEU A 25 -5.07 8.32 -0.04
C LEU A 25 -4.37 7.12 0.60
N ILE A 26 -4.16 6.10 -0.23
CA ILE A 26 -3.45 4.87 0.13
C ILE A 26 -2.18 4.82 -0.71
N GLU A 27 -1.07 4.48 -0.07
CA GLU A 27 0.14 4.03 -0.73
C GLU A 27 0.61 2.72 -0.09
N ILE A 28 0.86 1.70 -0.91
CA ILE A 28 1.44 0.43 -0.47
C ILE A 28 2.86 0.37 -1.02
N VAL A 29 3.84 0.26 -0.13
CA VAL A 29 5.27 0.20 -0.47
C VAL A 29 5.81 -1.19 -0.16
N ASP A 30 6.49 -1.82 -1.12
CA ASP A 30 7.14 -3.11 -0.92
C ASP A 30 8.56 -3.00 -0.37
N GLU A 31 9.19 -4.14 -0.08
CA GLU A 31 10.57 -4.21 0.41
C GLU A 31 11.64 -3.71 -0.59
N HIS A 32 11.25 -3.56 -1.86
CA HIS A 32 12.10 -3.09 -2.95
C HIS A 32 11.90 -1.59 -3.25
N TRP A 33 11.11 -0.88 -2.44
CA TRP A 33 10.72 0.51 -2.67
C TRP A 33 9.90 0.74 -3.93
N ASN A 34 9.24 -0.29 -4.46
CA ASN A 34 8.14 -0.07 -5.39
C ASN A 34 6.92 0.39 -4.60
N SER A 35 6.13 1.29 -5.16
CA SER A 35 4.88 1.70 -4.56
C SER A 35 3.69 1.61 -5.51
N THR A 36 2.57 1.20 -4.95
CA THR A 36 1.26 1.28 -5.57
C THR A 36 0.52 2.40 -4.85
N CYS A 37 0.16 3.45 -5.58
CA CYS A 37 -0.57 4.60 -5.04
C CYS A 37 -1.98 4.64 -5.63
N TRP A 38 -2.97 4.92 -4.80
CA TRP A 38 -4.36 5.05 -5.20
C TRP A 38 -4.59 6.47 -5.70
N GLU A 39 -5.30 6.62 -6.81
CA GLU A 39 -5.63 7.94 -7.36
C GLU A 39 -6.89 8.56 -6.71
N ASN A 40 -7.81 7.72 -6.22
CA ASN A 40 -9.05 8.16 -5.59
C ASN A 40 -8.90 8.21 -4.07
N SER A 41 -9.33 9.32 -3.47
CA SER A 41 -9.35 9.46 -2.03
C SER A 41 -10.61 8.90 -1.38
N PHE A 42 -10.49 8.57 -0.10
CA PHE A 42 -11.55 8.06 0.77
C PHE A 42 -11.97 9.14 1.78
N GLU A 43 -13.19 9.05 2.26
CA GLU A 43 -13.74 10.02 3.24
C GLU A 43 -13.00 9.96 4.59
N THR A 44 -12.50 8.79 4.98
CA THR A 44 -11.79 8.61 6.25
C THR A 44 -10.57 7.72 6.09
N ALA A 45 -9.60 7.92 6.97
CA ALA A 45 -8.41 7.10 7.03
C ALA A 45 -8.73 5.61 7.30
N ASP A 46 -9.77 5.34 8.08
CA ASP A 46 -10.22 3.97 8.38
C ASP A 46 -10.80 3.28 7.14
N LEU A 47 -11.55 4.01 6.29
CA LEU A 47 -12.05 3.47 5.02
C LEU A 47 -10.91 3.20 4.05
N ALA A 48 -9.95 4.12 3.94
CA ALA A 48 -8.74 3.92 3.14
C ALA A 48 -7.94 2.68 3.61
N PHE A 49 -7.73 2.55 4.92
CA PHE A 49 -7.00 1.40 5.47
C PHE A 49 -7.77 0.08 5.27
N ALA A 50 -9.09 0.08 5.48
CA ALA A 50 -9.91 -1.10 5.22
C ALA A 50 -9.85 -1.54 3.76
N GLU A 51 -9.84 -0.59 2.82
CA GLU A 51 -9.69 -0.88 1.40
C GLU A 51 -8.31 -1.46 1.08
N ALA A 52 -7.23 -0.91 1.63
CA ALA A 52 -5.88 -1.46 1.45
C ALA A 52 -5.80 -2.92 1.93
N MET A 53 -6.37 -3.23 3.10
CA MET A 53 -6.43 -4.59 3.63
C MET A 53 -7.31 -5.51 2.77
N ARG A 54 -8.41 -5.00 2.24
CA ARG A 54 -9.29 -5.74 1.31
C ARG A 54 -8.54 -6.09 0.03
N ALA A 55 -7.85 -5.13 -0.58
CA ALA A 55 -7.07 -5.32 -1.80
C ALA A 55 -5.94 -6.35 -1.59
N ILE A 56 -5.17 -6.24 -0.50
CA ILE A 56 -4.13 -7.23 -0.14
C ILE A 56 -4.73 -8.64 0.02
N ASN A 57 -5.92 -8.75 0.60
CA ASN A 57 -6.58 -10.04 0.80
C ASN A 57 -7.17 -10.62 -0.50
N GLU A 58 -7.68 -9.78 -1.40
CA GLU A 58 -8.32 -10.22 -2.66
C GLU A 58 -7.31 -10.51 -3.77
N GLU A 59 -6.32 -9.63 -3.95
CA GLU A 59 -5.30 -9.75 -4.99
C GLU A 59 -4.11 -10.63 -4.56
N GLY A 60 -3.94 -10.78 -3.24
CA GLY A 60 -2.78 -11.41 -2.62
C GLY A 60 -1.62 -10.43 -2.48
N ILE A 61 -0.79 -10.62 -1.44
CA ILE A 61 0.34 -9.73 -1.15
C ILE A 61 1.35 -9.64 -2.30
N ASP A 62 1.47 -10.70 -3.10
CA ASP A 62 2.33 -10.76 -4.28
C ASP A 62 1.94 -9.75 -5.38
N GLY A 63 0.67 -9.35 -5.46
CA GLY A 63 0.24 -8.31 -6.39
C GLY A 63 0.83 -6.92 -6.08
N PHE A 64 1.28 -6.72 -4.85
CA PHE A 64 1.84 -5.46 -4.37
C PHE A 64 3.37 -5.49 -4.24
N ILE A 65 4.02 -6.58 -4.64
CA ILE A 65 5.47 -6.72 -4.61
C ILE A 65 5.99 -6.74 -6.05
N GLY A 66 6.65 -5.65 -6.42
CA GLY A 66 7.28 -5.50 -7.72
C GLY A 66 8.60 -6.27 -7.83
N ALA A 67 9.20 -6.24 -9.02
CA ALA A 67 10.52 -6.82 -9.20
C ALA A 67 11.55 -6.04 -8.37
N GLY A 68 12.36 -6.76 -7.57
CA GLY A 68 13.54 -6.18 -6.95
C GLY A 68 14.48 -5.68 -8.04
N GLY A 69 14.64 -4.36 -8.14
CA GLY A 69 15.43 -3.74 -9.21
C GLY A 69 16.87 -4.27 -9.20
N ASN A 70 17.26 -5.02 -10.23
CA ASN A 70 18.67 -5.28 -10.51
C ASN A 70 19.30 -4.02 -11.11
N THR A 71 19.62 -3.02 -10.28
CA THR A 71 20.50 -1.92 -10.71
C THR A 71 21.96 -2.40 -10.61
N THR A 72 22.43 -3.10 -11.64
CA THR A 72 23.87 -3.15 -11.91
C THR A 72 24.28 -1.77 -12.41
N HIS A 73 24.91 -0.98 -11.55
CA HIS A 73 25.71 0.17 -11.96
C HIS A 73 27.11 -0.27 -12.39
#